data_AF-A0A179FBR7-F1
#
_entry.id   AF-A0A179FBR7-F1
#
_cell.length_a   1.000
_cell.length_b   1.000
_cell.length_c   1.000
_cell.angle_alpha   90.00
_cell.angle_beta   90.00
_cell.angle_gamma   90.00
#
_symmetry.space_group_name_H-M   'P 1'
#
loop_
_entity.id
_entity.type
_entity.pdbx_description
1 polymer ?
#
loop_
_entity_poly.entity_id
_entity_poly.type
_entity_poly.pdbx_seq_one_letter_code
_entity_poly.pdbx_strand_id
1 'polypeptide(L)'
;MPVIDLIYPTAEHTPTPSPSLRPQTPSNVTIEATDSASSSPEMRVIDLVYPTGHTPPKEPSPTPPPHEKRLRRHHATAPYSFDKVYQRALTQRFYVLQRTPCGTEDCPAESFEMTGSTGNIYTVHINREPSCDCPHALGGNQCKHVIFILAKVLQAPVELVYQDALLSSELRSIFEGAPSGLAAREEGGSGRKLRVIVRFAFVN
;
A
#
# COMPACT_ATOMS: atom_id res chain seq x y z
N MET A 1 18.43 -31.06 50.96
CA MET A 1 18.47 -29.88 51.86
C MET A 1 18.68 -28.65 51.00
N PRO A 2 17.96 -27.54 51.19
CA PRO A 2 16.50 -27.40 51.16
C PRO A 2 16.01 -26.40 50.07
N VAL A 3 14.75 -26.62 49.68
CA VAL A 3 13.65 -25.67 49.38
C VAL A 3 13.96 -24.18 49.52
N ILE A 4 13.72 -23.38 48.47
CA ILE A 4 13.08 -22.05 48.58
C ILE A 4 12.19 -21.81 47.35
N ASP A 5 10.88 -21.99 47.54
CA ASP A 5 9.83 -21.36 46.76
C ASP A 5 9.87 -19.85 46.98
N LEU A 6 10.01 -19.07 45.89
CA LEU A 6 9.69 -17.65 45.90
C LEU A 6 8.43 -17.43 45.07
N ILE A 7 7.31 -17.61 45.75
CA ILE A 7 6.05 -16.93 45.51
C ILE A 7 6.27 -15.44 45.76
N TYR A 8 5.82 -14.54 44.87
CA TYR A 8 5.27 -13.19 45.14
C TYR A 8 5.07 -12.42 43.82
N PRO A 9 4.21 -11.38 43.76
CA PRO A 9 2.75 -11.39 43.80
C PRO A 9 2.11 -10.91 42.47
N THR A 10 0.79 -11.08 42.41
CA THR A 10 -0.16 -10.45 41.49
C THR A 10 -0.03 -8.91 41.46
N ALA A 11 -0.05 -8.34 40.24
CA ALA A 11 -0.29 -6.92 40.02
C ALA A 11 -1.48 -6.75 39.07
N GLU A 12 -2.66 -6.55 39.67
CA GLU A 12 -3.86 -6.09 38.99
C GLU A 12 -3.61 -4.68 38.44
N HIS A 13 -3.71 -4.53 37.11
CA HIS A 13 -3.65 -3.22 36.47
C HIS A 13 -5.07 -2.66 36.32
N THR A 14 -5.30 -1.56 37.00
CA THR A 14 -6.45 -0.67 36.88
C THR A 14 -6.50 0.00 35.51
N PRO A 15 -7.68 0.13 34.88
CA PRO A 15 -7.84 0.95 33.69
C PRO A 15 -7.99 2.44 34.06
N THR A 16 -7.07 3.26 33.56
CA THR A 16 -7.13 4.73 33.53
C THR A 16 -8.24 5.24 32.60
N PRO A 17 -8.98 6.31 32.99
CA PRO A 17 -9.95 6.95 32.11
C PRO A 17 -9.28 7.93 31.12
N SER A 18 -9.56 7.76 29.83
CA SER A 18 -9.18 8.69 28.76
C SER A 18 -10.15 9.88 28.68
N PRO A 19 -9.68 11.14 28.58
CA PRO A 19 -10.55 12.30 28.41
C PRO A 19 -10.69 12.76 26.95
N SER A 20 -11.91 13.23 26.66
CA SER A 20 -12.26 14.31 25.73
C SER A 20 -12.15 14.08 24.21
N LEU A 21 -13.29 13.73 23.60
CA LEU A 21 -13.57 14.00 22.19
C LEU A 21 -14.34 15.31 22.08
N ARG A 22 -13.73 16.32 21.45
CA ARG A 22 -14.39 17.55 20.98
C ARG A 22 -14.88 17.32 19.55
N PRO A 23 -16.18 17.46 19.25
CA PRO A 23 -16.65 17.53 17.87
C PRO A 23 -16.34 18.92 17.28
N GLN A 24 -15.64 18.95 16.15
CA GLN A 24 -15.51 20.14 15.32
C GLN A 24 -16.69 20.17 14.32
N THR A 25 -17.38 21.30 14.32
CA THR A 25 -18.53 21.67 13.51
C THR A 25 -18.15 21.93 12.05
N PRO A 26 -18.99 21.53 11.07
CA PRO A 26 -18.96 22.12 9.74
C PRO A 26 -20.05 23.19 9.61
N SER A 27 -19.70 24.40 9.17
CA SER A 27 -20.67 25.36 8.68
C SER A 27 -20.14 26.05 7.42
N ASN A 28 -20.89 25.82 6.36
CA ASN A 28 -20.71 26.29 5.00
C ASN A 28 -21.52 27.58 4.80
N VAL A 29 -20.99 28.48 3.95
CA VAL A 29 -21.66 29.51 3.12
C VAL A 29 -22.67 30.46 3.80
N THR A 30 -22.42 31.77 3.66
CA THR A 30 -23.38 32.74 3.06
C THR A 30 -22.61 33.99 2.61
N ILE A 31 -22.79 34.36 1.35
CA ILE A 31 -22.45 35.65 0.74
C ILE A 31 -23.63 36.59 1.04
N GLU A 32 -23.38 37.84 1.44
CA GLU A 32 -24.11 39.00 0.93
C GLU A 32 -23.50 40.34 1.38
N ALA A 33 -23.62 41.32 0.49
CA ALA A 33 -22.99 42.63 0.48
C ALA A 33 -23.77 43.67 1.30
N THR A 34 -23.13 44.82 1.61
CA THR A 34 -23.68 46.17 1.39
C THR A 34 -22.67 47.27 1.78
N ASP A 35 -22.33 48.09 0.78
CA ASP A 35 -22.32 49.56 0.70
C ASP A 35 -21.59 50.51 1.68
N SER A 36 -20.81 51.39 1.02
CA SER A 36 -20.67 52.85 1.20
C SER A 36 -19.75 53.41 2.32
N ALA A 37 -18.61 54.01 1.94
CA ALA A 37 -18.52 55.46 1.61
C ALA A 37 -17.08 56.03 1.69
N SER A 38 -16.73 56.80 0.65
CA SER A 38 -15.86 57.99 0.59
C SER A 38 -14.43 58.00 1.16
N SER A 39 -13.43 58.11 0.28
CA SER A 39 -12.60 59.33 0.16
C SER A 39 -11.53 59.18 -0.95
N SER A 40 -11.60 60.04 -1.97
CA SER A 40 -10.48 60.46 -2.83
C SER A 40 -9.60 61.47 -2.05
N PRO A 41 -8.35 61.80 -2.44
CA PRO A 41 -7.71 61.84 -3.77
C PRO A 41 -6.35 61.08 -3.77
N GLU A 42 -5.49 61.00 -4.78
CA GLU A 42 -5.00 61.97 -5.75
C GLU A 42 -4.19 61.23 -6.84
N MET A 43 -4.21 61.77 -8.05
CA MET A 43 -3.75 61.17 -9.30
C MET A 43 -2.27 61.46 -9.55
N ARG A 44 -1.46 60.43 -9.85
CA ARG A 44 -0.17 60.61 -10.55
C ARG A 44 -0.04 59.60 -11.68
N VAL A 45 -0.11 60.16 -12.88
CA VAL A 45 0.19 59.56 -14.18
C VAL A 45 1.71 59.45 -14.30
N ILE A 46 2.23 58.25 -14.57
CA ILE A 46 3.62 58.08 -15.02
C ILE A 46 3.61 57.05 -16.15
N ASP A 47 4.36 57.39 -17.19
CA ASP A 47 4.19 57.04 -18.59
C ASP A 47 4.19 55.55 -18.97
N LEU A 48 3.36 55.27 -19.98
CA LEU A 48 3.39 54.08 -20.81
C LEU A 48 4.76 53.92 -21.49
N VAL A 49 5.54 52.94 -21.05
CA VAL A 49 6.54 52.29 -21.90
C VAL A 49 6.10 50.84 -22.09
N TYR A 50 5.63 50.53 -23.29
CA TYR A 50 5.23 49.20 -23.71
C TYR A 50 6.45 48.49 -24.31
N PRO A 51 7.06 47.50 -23.64
CA PRO A 51 7.93 46.58 -24.35
C PRO A 51 7.03 45.59 -25.10
N THR A 52 6.88 45.80 -26.41
CA THR A 52 6.38 44.79 -27.36
C THR A 52 7.31 43.58 -27.34
N GLY A 53 7.04 42.64 -26.44
CA GLY A 53 7.58 41.29 -26.46
C GLY A 53 6.51 40.31 -26.92
N HIS A 54 6.15 40.32 -28.20
CA HIS A 54 5.37 39.23 -28.78
C HIS A 54 6.26 37.98 -28.85
N THR A 55 6.17 37.11 -27.84
CA THR A 55 6.58 35.71 -28.01
C THR A 55 5.53 35.02 -28.87
N PRO A 56 5.90 34.34 -29.98
CA PRO A 56 4.93 33.65 -30.82
C PRO A 56 4.21 32.56 -30.01
N PRO A 57 2.92 32.29 -30.29
CA PRO A 57 2.17 31.21 -29.65
C PRO A 57 2.91 29.88 -29.80
N LYS A 58 3.25 29.26 -28.66
CA LYS A 58 3.80 27.91 -28.63
C LYS A 58 2.73 26.94 -29.11
N GLU A 59 2.96 26.33 -30.27
CA GLU A 59 2.10 25.26 -30.78
C GLU A 59 1.94 24.17 -29.71
N PRO A 60 0.72 23.66 -29.47
CA PRO A 60 0.52 22.57 -28.53
C PRO A 60 1.23 21.33 -29.06
N SER A 61 2.29 20.93 -28.36
CA SER A 61 2.96 19.66 -28.61
C SER A 61 1.94 18.52 -28.53
N PRO A 62 2.04 17.49 -29.40
CA PRO A 62 1.13 16.35 -29.38
C PRO A 62 1.09 15.77 -27.96
N THR A 63 -0.12 15.71 -27.39
CA THR A 63 -0.32 15.15 -26.06
C THR A 63 0.21 13.72 -26.07
N PRO A 64 1.19 13.37 -25.21
CA PRO A 64 1.64 12.00 -25.10
C PRO A 64 0.46 11.11 -24.73
N PRO A 65 0.49 9.82 -25.12
CA PRO A 65 -0.58 8.88 -24.78
C PRO A 65 -0.84 8.92 -23.27
N PRO A 66 -2.09 8.74 -22.81
CA PRO A 66 -2.44 8.81 -21.40
C PRO A 66 -1.56 7.84 -20.61
N HIS A 67 -0.62 8.39 -19.84
CA HIS A 67 0.25 7.57 -19.00
C HIS A 67 -0.59 7.07 -17.81
N GLU A 68 -0.56 5.76 -17.55
CA GLU A 68 -1.28 5.18 -16.41
C GLU A 68 -0.84 5.90 -15.12
N LYS A 69 -1.82 6.41 -14.36
CA LYS A 69 -1.58 7.09 -13.09
C LYS A 69 -1.53 6.07 -11.96
N ARG A 70 -0.45 6.07 -11.17
CA ARG A 70 -0.35 5.27 -9.94
C ARG A 70 -1.38 5.72 -8.90
N LEU A 71 -2.00 4.76 -8.21
CA LEU A 71 -3.05 5.02 -7.21
C LEU A 71 -2.51 5.68 -5.93
N ARG A 72 -1.24 5.40 -5.58
CA ARG A 72 -0.51 6.00 -4.47
C ARG A 72 0.76 6.68 -4.94
N ARG A 73 1.36 7.50 -4.07
CA ARG A 73 2.64 8.16 -4.33
C ARG A 73 3.72 7.09 -4.57
N HIS A 74 4.54 7.30 -5.60
CA HIS A 74 5.72 6.48 -5.82
C HIS A 74 6.83 6.85 -4.83
N HIS A 75 7.42 5.84 -4.21
CA HIS A 75 8.59 5.96 -3.37
C HIS A 75 9.85 5.76 -4.21
N ALA A 76 10.74 6.76 -4.28
CA ALA A 76 12.01 6.61 -5.00
C ALA A 76 13.06 5.82 -4.20
N THR A 77 12.88 5.75 -2.89
CA THR A 77 13.72 5.00 -1.95
C THR A 77 12.82 4.37 -0.90
N ALA A 78 13.23 3.23 -0.35
CA ALA A 78 12.51 2.56 0.72
C ALA A 78 12.29 3.51 1.92
N PRO A 79 11.08 3.56 2.50
CA PRO A 79 10.82 4.35 3.70
C PRO A 79 11.54 3.74 4.91
N TYR A 80 11.91 4.57 5.90
CA TYR A 80 12.70 4.14 7.07
C TYR A 80 12.06 2.97 7.86
N SER A 81 10.73 2.89 7.90
CA SER A 81 10.01 1.81 8.58
C SER A 81 10.04 0.49 7.83
N PHE A 82 10.37 0.49 6.53
CA PHE A 82 10.30 -0.68 5.66
C PHE A 82 11.22 -1.79 6.11
N ASP A 83 12.50 -1.49 6.40
CA ASP A 83 13.52 -2.52 6.68
C ASP A 83 13.10 -3.46 7.82
N LYS A 84 12.53 -2.92 8.90
CA LYS A 84 12.08 -3.73 10.04
C LYS A 84 10.94 -4.68 9.66
N VAL A 85 10.02 -4.23 8.81
CA VAL A 85 8.89 -5.06 8.35
C VAL A 85 9.36 -6.06 7.31
N TYR A 86 10.25 -5.64 6.41
CA TYR A 86 10.89 -6.46 5.40
C TYR A 86 11.67 -7.61 6.02
N GLN A 87 12.55 -7.34 6.98
CA GLN A 87 13.29 -8.38 7.70
C GLN A 87 12.36 -9.39 8.40
N ARG A 88 11.24 -8.92 8.99
CA ARG A 88 10.24 -9.82 9.57
C ARG A 88 9.55 -10.68 8.52
N ALA A 89 9.24 -10.14 7.35
CA ALA A 89 8.66 -10.89 6.25
C ALA A 89 9.61 -11.99 5.73
N LEU A 90 10.92 -11.73 5.70
CA LEU A 90 11.92 -12.68 5.22
C LEU A 90 12.28 -13.77 6.24
N THR A 91 12.31 -13.43 7.53
CA THR A 91 12.79 -14.31 8.60
C THR A 91 11.70 -15.18 9.22
N GLN A 92 10.46 -14.68 9.25
CA GLN A 92 9.35 -15.43 9.83
C GLN A 92 8.83 -16.50 8.86
N ARG A 93 8.31 -17.59 9.42
CA ARG A 93 7.78 -18.71 8.63
C ARG A 93 6.33 -18.43 8.24
N PHE A 94 6.07 -18.46 6.94
CA PHE A 94 4.74 -18.37 6.35
C PHE A 94 4.51 -19.53 5.38
N TYR A 95 3.24 -19.91 5.23
CA TYR A 95 2.80 -20.92 4.28
C TYR A 95 1.67 -20.34 3.45
N VAL A 96 1.81 -20.40 2.12
CA VAL A 96 0.72 -20.10 1.19
C VAL A 96 -0.11 -21.37 1.03
N LEU A 97 -1.41 -21.25 1.27
CA LEU A 97 -2.41 -22.32 1.24
C LEU A 97 -3.12 -22.39 -0.12
N GLN A 98 -3.39 -21.22 -0.70
CA GLN A 98 -4.08 -21.08 -1.97
C GLN A 98 -3.57 -19.85 -2.71
N ARG A 99 -3.48 -19.97 -4.03
CA ARG A 99 -3.19 -18.89 -4.98
C ARG A 99 -4.31 -18.90 -6.02
N THR A 100 -4.98 -17.78 -6.23
CA THR A 100 -6.16 -17.70 -7.10
C THR A 100 -6.06 -16.46 -7.99
N PRO A 101 -5.91 -16.64 -9.32
CA PRO A 101 -6.01 -15.53 -10.26
C PRO A 101 -7.39 -14.89 -10.20
N CYS A 102 -7.43 -13.56 -10.16
CA CYS A 102 -8.67 -12.77 -10.08
C CYS A 102 -8.63 -11.46 -10.87
N GLY A 103 -7.57 -11.21 -11.65
CA GLY A 103 -7.41 -10.03 -12.50
C GLY A 103 -7.89 -10.23 -13.94
N THR A 104 -7.68 -9.21 -14.77
CA THR A 104 -7.92 -9.24 -16.22
C THR A 104 -6.59 -9.41 -16.97
N GLU A 105 -6.66 -9.66 -18.29
CA GLU A 105 -5.46 -9.74 -19.13
C GLU A 105 -4.65 -8.43 -19.12
N ASP A 106 -5.34 -7.28 -19.14
CA ASP A 106 -4.68 -5.96 -19.13
C ASP A 106 -4.09 -5.59 -17.76
N CYS A 107 -4.73 -6.03 -16.69
CA CYS A 107 -4.36 -5.73 -15.30
C CYS A 107 -4.41 -7.03 -14.46
N PRO A 108 -3.34 -7.83 -14.50
CA PRO A 108 -3.30 -9.09 -13.77
C PRO A 108 -3.35 -8.83 -12.26
N ALA A 109 -4.04 -9.74 -11.56
CA ALA A 109 -4.18 -9.70 -10.12
C ALA A 109 -4.40 -11.11 -9.58
N GLU A 110 -3.95 -11.35 -8.37
CA GLU A 110 -4.08 -12.64 -7.70
C GLU A 110 -4.37 -12.47 -6.21
N SER A 111 -5.14 -13.39 -5.65
CA SER A 111 -5.34 -13.52 -4.21
C SER A 111 -4.57 -14.72 -3.65
N PHE A 112 -4.10 -14.56 -2.42
CA PHE A 112 -3.30 -15.54 -1.70
C PHE A 112 -3.90 -15.76 -0.32
N GLU A 113 -4.30 -16.99 -0.02
CA GLU A 113 -4.62 -17.41 1.34
C GLU A 113 -3.33 -17.91 1.98
N MET A 114 -2.97 -17.39 3.16
CA MET A 114 -1.72 -17.75 3.83
C MET A 114 -1.88 -17.84 5.35
N THR A 115 -0.94 -18.52 5.98
CA THR A 115 -0.85 -18.58 7.44
C THR A 115 0.59 -18.44 7.93
N GLY A 116 0.77 -17.91 9.13
CA GLY A 116 2.05 -17.78 9.82
C GLY A 116 2.19 -18.77 10.99
N SER A 117 3.12 -18.48 11.91
CA SER A 117 3.38 -19.31 13.10
C SER A 117 2.19 -19.44 14.06
N THR A 118 1.29 -18.45 14.07
CA THR A 118 0.10 -18.45 14.96
C THR A 118 -1.04 -19.30 14.41
N GLY A 119 -0.99 -19.73 13.14
CA GLY A 119 -2.06 -20.54 12.54
C GLY A 119 -3.29 -19.75 12.06
N ASN A 120 -3.35 -18.44 12.30
CA ASN A 120 -4.39 -17.58 11.71
C ASN A 120 -4.22 -17.53 10.19
N ILE A 121 -5.33 -17.58 9.47
CA ILE A 121 -5.35 -17.46 8.01
C ILE A 121 -5.64 -16.00 7.66
N TYR A 122 -4.84 -15.46 6.76
CA TYR A 122 -5.00 -14.13 6.19
C TYR A 122 -5.03 -14.21 4.67
N THR A 123 -5.82 -13.34 4.06
CA THR A 123 -5.92 -13.17 2.62
C THR A 123 -5.11 -11.94 2.20
N VAL A 124 -4.23 -12.12 1.23
CA VAL A 124 -3.46 -11.05 0.59
C VAL A 124 -3.94 -10.92 -0.85
N HIS A 125 -4.23 -9.71 -1.28
CA HIS A 125 -4.58 -9.40 -2.67
C HIS A 125 -3.45 -8.59 -3.30
N ILE A 126 -2.85 -9.11 -4.37
CA ILE A 126 -1.87 -8.40 -5.18
C ILE A 126 -2.58 -7.89 -6.43
N ASN A 127 -2.78 -6.59 -6.47
CA ASN A 127 -3.37 -5.83 -7.57
C ASN A 127 -2.72 -4.43 -7.57
N ARG A 128 -3.35 -3.43 -8.21
CA ARG A 128 -2.83 -2.05 -8.25
C ARG A 128 -2.66 -1.40 -6.87
N GLU A 129 -3.38 -1.84 -5.85
CA GLU A 129 -3.18 -1.44 -4.45
C GLU A 129 -3.15 -2.69 -3.57
N PRO A 130 -1.94 -3.27 -3.37
CA PRO A 130 -1.80 -4.49 -2.59
C PRO A 130 -2.40 -4.37 -1.18
N SER A 131 -3.19 -5.35 -0.78
CA SER A 131 -3.94 -5.31 0.48
C SER A 131 -3.92 -6.64 1.22
N CYS A 132 -4.21 -6.59 2.52
CA CYS A 132 -4.28 -7.76 3.39
C CYS A 132 -5.32 -7.54 4.49
N ASP A 133 -6.02 -8.60 4.88
CA ASP A 133 -7.03 -8.60 5.95
C ASP A 133 -6.45 -8.72 7.37
N CYS A 134 -5.12 -8.77 7.52
CA CYS A 134 -4.48 -8.85 8.83
C CYS A 134 -4.65 -7.53 9.63
N PRO A 135 -4.67 -7.58 10.98
CA PRO A 135 -4.94 -6.40 11.81
C PRO A 135 -3.94 -5.24 11.59
N HIS A 136 -2.69 -5.54 11.21
CA HIS A 136 -1.72 -4.51 10.88
C HIS A 136 -2.07 -3.73 9.59
N ALA A 137 -2.55 -4.43 8.57
CA ALA A 137 -2.95 -3.84 7.30
C ALA A 137 -4.28 -3.10 7.41
N LEU A 138 -5.23 -3.65 8.17
CA LEU A 138 -6.50 -2.97 8.48
C LEU A 138 -6.29 -1.64 9.23
N GLY A 139 -5.20 -1.52 9.99
CA GLY A 139 -4.76 -0.27 10.60
C GLY A 139 -4.12 0.74 9.61
N GLY A 140 -4.14 0.47 8.31
CA GLY A 140 -3.58 1.35 7.26
C GLY A 140 -2.06 1.26 7.10
N ASN A 141 -1.41 0.24 7.64
CA ASN A 141 0.06 0.09 7.55
C ASN A 141 0.44 -1.00 6.55
N GLN A 142 1.60 -0.86 5.93
CA GLN A 142 2.17 -1.93 5.12
C GLN A 142 2.53 -3.12 6.03
N CYS A 143 1.91 -4.26 5.77
CA CYS A 143 2.09 -5.44 6.60
C CYS A 143 3.17 -6.37 6.03
N LYS A 144 3.77 -7.18 6.91
CA LYS A 144 4.76 -8.21 6.54
C LYS A 144 4.21 -9.28 5.58
N HIS A 145 2.89 -9.50 5.53
CA HIS A 145 2.27 -10.53 4.68
C HIS A 145 2.29 -10.14 3.21
N VAL A 146 1.95 -8.89 2.88
CA VAL A 146 2.04 -8.35 1.51
C VAL A 146 3.49 -8.38 1.04
N ILE A 147 4.41 -7.91 1.89
CA ILE A 147 5.85 -7.93 1.60
C ILE A 147 6.34 -9.36 1.38
N PHE A 148 5.92 -10.32 2.19
CA PHE A 148 6.29 -11.73 2.00
C PHE A 148 5.81 -12.26 0.63
N ILE A 149 4.55 -12.00 0.25
CA ILE A 149 4.06 -12.42 -1.08
C ILE A 149 4.91 -11.80 -2.19
N LEU A 150 5.10 -10.48 -2.17
CA LEU A 150 5.86 -9.80 -3.21
C LEU A 150 7.31 -10.28 -3.27
N ALA A 151 8.02 -10.35 -2.14
CA ALA A 151 9.45 -10.62 -2.11
C ALA A 151 9.81 -12.11 -2.22
N LYS A 152 9.05 -13.01 -1.57
CA LYS A 152 9.38 -14.45 -1.50
C LYS A 152 8.58 -15.31 -2.45
N VAL A 153 7.30 -14.99 -2.67
CA VAL A 153 6.41 -15.80 -3.50
C VAL A 153 6.49 -15.39 -4.96
N LEU A 154 6.32 -14.10 -5.22
CA LEU A 154 6.36 -13.53 -6.56
C LEU A 154 7.76 -13.09 -6.99
N GLN A 155 8.72 -13.03 -6.06
CA GLN A 155 10.11 -12.62 -6.32
C GLN A 155 10.21 -11.27 -7.04
N ALA A 156 9.32 -10.35 -6.68
CA ALA A 156 9.27 -9.02 -7.24
C ALA A 156 10.58 -8.25 -6.97
N PRO A 157 10.99 -7.35 -7.87
CA PRO A 157 12.09 -6.43 -7.63
C PRO A 157 11.89 -5.64 -6.32
N VAL A 158 12.95 -5.48 -5.52
CA VAL A 158 12.88 -4.84 -4.19
C VAL A 158 12.27 -3.44 -4.27
N GLU A 159 12.54 -2.70 -5.34
CA GLU A 159 11.98 -1.36 -5.58
C GLU A 159 10.45 -1.31 -5.66
N LEU A 160 9.83 -2.43 -6.05
CA LEU A 160 8.38 -2.58 -6.12
C LEU A 160 7.78 -3.14 -4.82
N VAL A 161 8.59 -3.82 -4.00
CA VAL A 161 8.12 -4.44 -2.76
C VAL A 161 7.66 -3.42 -1.72
N TYR A 162 8.33 -2.26 -1.65
CA TYR A 162 7.99 -1.22 -0.68
C TYR A 162 6.95 -0.22 -1.18
N GLN A 163 6.44 -0.35 -2.42
CA GLN A 163 5.42 0.55 -2.96
C GLN A 163 4.04 0.21 -2.39
N ASP A 164 3.24 1.24 -2.11
CA ASP A 164 1.84 1.08 -1.67
C ASP A 164 0.86 0.84 -2.82
N ALA A 165 1.27 1.13 -4.06
CA ALA A 165 0.49 0.88 -5.25
C ALA A 165 1.41 0.50 -6.41
N LEU A 166 0.91 -0.31 -7.34
CA LEU A 166 1.61 -0.82 -8.52
C LEU A 166 0.87 -0.42 -9.79
N LEU A 167 1.61 -0.26 -10.89
CA LEU A 167 1.04 -0.08 -12.23
C LEU A 167 0.65 -1.41 -12.86
N SER A 168 -0.22 -1.38 -13.86
CA SER A 168 -0.63 -2.59 -14.58
C SER A 168 0.55 -3.25 -15.31
N SER A 169 1.48 -2.44 -15.84
CA SER A 169 2.73 -2.92 -16.46
C SER A 169 3.67 -3.60 -15.45
N GLU A 170 3.78 -3.04 -14.24
CA GLU A 170 4.59 -3.61 -13.16
C GLU A 170 4.02 -4.94 -12.69
N LEU A 171 2.70 -5.02 -12.54
CA LEU A 171 2.01 -6.27 -12.18
C LEU A 171 2.26 -7.36 -13.21
N ARG A 172 2.16 -7.06 -14.52
CA ARG A 172 2.51 -8.02 -15.58
C ARG A 172 3.94 -8.52 -15.44
N SER A 173 4.90 -7.60 -15.29
CA SER A 173 6.30 -7.96 -15.12
C SER A 173 6.54 -8.84 -13.89
N ILE A 174 5.88 -8.54 -12.76
CA ILE A 174 5.96 -9.35 -11.54
C ILE A 174 5.39 -10.75 -11.78
N PHE A 175 4.21 -10.88 -12.38
CA PHE A 175 3.57 -12.18 -12.56
C PHE A 175 4.22 -13.04 -13.66
N GLU A 176 4.75 -12.42 -14.71
CA GLU A 176 5.53 -13.10 -15.76
C GLU A 176 6.88 -13.63 -15.23
N GLY A 177 7.53 -12.85 -14.37
CA GLY A 177 8.79 -13.26 -13.72
C GLY A 177 8.60 -14.20 -12.52
N ALA A 178 7.38 -14.28 -11.98
CA ALA A 178 7.10 -15.14 -10.84
C ALA A 178 7.23 -16.60 -11.24
N PRO A 179 7.76 -17.47 -10.35
CA PRO A 179 7.78 -18.90 -10.61
C PRO A 179 6.35 -19.41 -10.84
N SER A 180 6.07 -19.84 -12.07
CA SER A 180 4.86 -20.57 -12.47
C SER A 180 4.75 -21.94 -11.76
N GLY A 181 5.84 -22.33 -11.09
CA GLY A 181 6.17 -23.64 -10.53
C GLY A 181 5.48 -24.02 -9.22
N LEU A 182 4.17 -23.76 -9.13
CA LEU A 182 3.24 -24.77 -8.64
C LEU A 182 3.02 -25.81 -9.75
N ALA A 183 4.11 -26.27 -10.38
CA ALA A 183 4.06 -27.11 -11.56
C ALA A 183 3.34 -28.40 -11.17
N ALA A 184 2.13 -28.53 -11.68
CA ALA A 184 1.29 -29.68 -11.52
C ALA A 184 2.06 -30.94 -11.98
N ARG A 185 2.24 -31.91 -11.07
CA ARG A 185 2.17 -33.30 -11.52
C ARG A 185 0.70 -33.53 -11.82
N GLU A 186 0.33 -33.47 -13.09
CA GLU A 186 -0.96 -33.94 -13.56
C GLU A 186 -0.99 -35.46 -13.37
N GLU A 187 -1.73 -35.92 -12.35
CA GLU A 187 -2.36 -37.24 -12.40
C GLU A 187 -3.85 -37.03 -12.16
N GLY A 188 -4.63 -37.44 -13.17
CA GLY A 188 -6.04 -37.13 -13.31
C GLY A 188 -6.90 -37.62 -12.15
N GLY A 189 -8.02 -36.92 -11.96
CA GLY A 189 -9.11 -37.40 -11.13
C GLY A 189 -9.85 -36.32 -10.36
N SER A 190 -10.95 -35.84 -10.96
CA SER A 190 -12.18 -35.34 -10.33
C SER A 190 -12.06 -34.34 -9.16
N GLY A 191 -12.36 -33.08 -9.47
CA GLY A 191 -13.10 -32.19 -8.55
C GLY A 191 -12.46 -31.80 -7.22
N ARG A 192 -11.13 -31.83 -7.09
CA ARG A 192 -10.44 -31.37 -5.88
C ARG A 192 -9.84 -29.99 -6.11
N LYS A 193 -10.32 -29.00 -5.35
CA LYS A 193 -9.69 -27.67 -5.20
C LYS A 193 -8.20 -27.91 -4.90
N LEU A 194 -7.32 -27.56 -5.84
CA LEU A 194 -5.88 -27.76 -5.73
C LEU A 194 -5.38 -27.02 -4.49
N ARG A 195 -5.11 -27.77 -3.41
CA ARG A 195 -4.42 -27.25 -2.23
C ARG A 195 -2.94 -27.22 -2.56
N VAL A 196 -2.52 -26.08 -3.05
CA VAL A 196 -1.12 -25.84 -3.35
C VAL A 196 -0.42 -25.52 -2.03
N ILE A 197 0.14 -26.55 -1.39
CA ILE A 197 1.03 -26.34 -0.25
C ILE A 197 2.37 -25.85 -0.80
N VAL A 198 2.59 -24.55 -0.76
CA VAL A 198 3.87 -23.97 -1.16
C VAL A 198 4.88 -24.24 -0.05
N ARG A 199 5.59 -25.37 -0.17
CA ARG A 199 6.79 -25.63 0.64
C ARG A 199 7.92 -24.78 0.08
N PHE A 200 8.13 -23.60 0.64
CA PHE A 200 9.39 -22.89 0.47
C PHE A 200 10.49 -23.71 1.15
N ALA A 201 11.34 -24.34 0.34
CA ALA A 201 12.58 -24.90 0.83
C ALA A 201 13.42 -23.73 1.37
N PHE A 202 13.71 -23.75 2.67
CA PHE A 202 14.68 -22.83 3.27
C PHE A 202 16.04 -23.15 2.66
N VAL A 203 16.60 -22.20 1.90
CA VAL A 203 18.05 -22.15 1.69
C VAL A 203 18.62 -21.50 2.95
N ASN A 204 19.29 -22.31 3.78
CA ASN A 204 20.09 -21.85 4.91
C ASN A 204 21.32 -21.09 4.42
#